data_AF-H1DGB9-F1
#
_entry.id   AF-H1DGB9-F1
#
_cell.length_a   1.000
_cell.length_b   1.000
_cell.length_c   1.000
_cell.angle_alpha   90.00
_cell.angle_beta   90.00
_cell.angle_gamma   90.00
#
_symmetry.space_group_name_H-M   'P 1'
#
loop_
_entity.id
_entity.type
_entity.pdbx_description
1 polymer ?
#
loop_
_entity_poly.entity_id
_entity_poly.type
_entity_poly.pdbx_seq_one_letter_code
_entity_poly.pdbx_strand_id
1 'polypeptide(L)'
;MEFRTFVKCEPSACQLDYDNSMLLMGSCFTENIGQKLKYFRFRTEINPCGIVYNPLSVANVLKMLKEGRRFTEKDLWENQGKWVSFYHHGSFAALGKEECLQGINTHLAQAAAFLKQTDYLLITFGTAWVYRHRATGIIVSNCHKFPGTDFERFRLSAEEIVQLYQPLLAGLRERNPRLKVIFTVSPIRHWKDGAHANQVSKAILLLATEALCRYVPQTYYFPAYEILMDELRDYRFYADDMLHPSSVAIEYIWEKFRDTWIAPRIYDLMRRIDKLNKSLAHRPFLAESAEYLNFKKRLSEEIQALKKENQNIWFGSDELSSSNSSVSSV
;
A
#
# COMPACT_ATOMS: atom_id res chain seq x y z
N MET A 1 6.80 37.00 -8.66
CA MET A 1 6.04 36.53 -7.49
C MET A 1 5.84 35.03 -7.65
N GLU A 2 6.26 34.25 -6.67
CA GLU A 2 6.08 32.79 -6.70
C GLU A 2 4.70 32.48 -6.11
N PHE A 3 3.78 31.97 -6.94
CA PHE A 3 2.39 31.74 -6.57
C PHE A 3 2.13 30.33 -6.00
N ARG A 4 3.19 29.56 -5.74
CA ARG A 4 3.09 28.18 -5.23
C ARG A 4 3.74 28.08 -3.86
N THR A 5 3.05 27.44 -2.92
CA THR A 5 3.58 27.08 -1.60
C THR A 5 4.10 25.65 -1.64
N PHE A 6 5.34 25.45 -2.08
CA PHE A 6 5.93 24.11 -2.15
C PHE A 6 6.13 23.51 -0.75
N VAL A 7 5.57 22.32 -0.54
CA VAL A 7 5.90 21.41 0.56
C VAL A 7 7.28 20.84 0.27
N LYS A 8 8.19 21.12 1.20
CA LYS A 8 9.59 20.74 1.11
C LYS A 8 9.74 19.24 1.42
N CYS A 9 10.19 18.47 0.43
CA CYS A 9 10.54 17.06 0.59
C CYS A 9 12.02 16.90 0.24
N GLU A 10 12.89 16.85 1.25
CA GLU A 10 14.32 16.67 1.05
C GLU A 10 14.65 15.22 0.71
N PRO A 11 15.62 14.96 -0.20
CA PRO A 11 16.12 13.62 -0.43
C PRO A 11 16.52 12.94 0.89
N SER A 12 15.94 11.76 1.12
CA SER A 12 16.21 10.96 2.30
C SER A 12 17.65 10.44 2.28
N ALA A 13 18.30 10.42 3.44
CA ALA A 13 19.60 9.77 3.61
C ALA A 13 19.53 8.24 3.42
N CYS A 14 18.32 7.66 3.47
CA CYS A 14 18.06 6.25 3.30
C CYS A 14 17.26 6.02 2.01
N GLN A 15 17.95 6.08 0.88
CA GLN A 15 17.32 5.90 -0.43
C GLN A 15 17.03 4.43 -0.74
N LEU A 16 15.91 4.20 -1.42
CA LEU A 16 15.42 2.96 -2.00
C LEU A 16 16.11 2.71 -3.34
N ASP A 17 16.47 1.46 -3.61
CA ASP A 17 16.63 0.96 -4.98
C ASP A 17 16.03 -0.44 -5.16
N TYR A 18 16.31 -1.09 -6.29
CA TYR A 18 15.80 -2.42 -6.62
C TYR A 18 16.26 -3.53 -5.67
N ASP A 19 17.36 -3.38 -4.94
CA ASP A 19 17.85 -4.33 -3.95
C ASP A 19 17.01 -4.31 -2.67
N ASN A 20 16.16 -3.28 -2.50
CA ASN A 20 15.29 -3.16 -1.35
C ASN A 20 13.91 -3.76 -1.59
N SER A 21 13.35 -4.33 -0.53
CA SER A 21 11.96 -4.77 -0.51
C SER A 21 11.10 -3.85 0.36
N MET A 22 9.85 -3.64 -0.06
CA MET A 22 8.94 -2.69 0.59
C MET A 22 7.58 -3.31 0.89
N LEU A 23 7.17 -3.27 2.14
CA LEU A 23 5.81 -3.61 2.55
C LEU A 23 5.01 -2.32 2.73
N LEU A 24 3.86 -2.24 2.09
CA LEU A 24 2.98 -1.08 2.12
C LEU A 24 1.67 -1.46 2.80
N MET A 25 1.25 -0.73 3.82
CA MET A 25 -0.03 -0.98 4.50
C MET A 25 -0.75 0.32 4.83
N GLY A 26 -2.08 0.34 4.72
CA GLY A 26 -2.85 1.50 5.16
C GLY A 26 -4.14 1.73 4.39
N SER A 27 -4.48 3.01 4.23
CA SER A 27 -5.61 3.49 3.43
C SER A 27 -5.51 3.12 1.94
N CYS A 28 -6.58 3.38 1.17
CA CYS A 28 -6.58 3.23 -0.28
C CYS A 28 -5.46 4.03 -0.97
N PHE A 29 -4.99 5.14 -0.38
CA PHE A 29 -3.85 5.88 -0.92
C PHE A 29 -2.55 5.04 -0.97
N THR A 30 -2.41 4.05 -0.08
CA THR A 30 -1.32 3.07 -0.14
C THR A 30 -1.29 2.32 -1.46
N GLU A 31 -2.46 1.99 -2.02
CA GLU A 31 -2.55 1.28 -3.28
C GLU A 31 -2.07 2.16 -4.44
N ASN A 32 -2.37 3.46 -4.44
CA ASN A 32 -1.88 4.38 -5.48
C ASN A 32 -0.35 4.40 -5.58
N ILE A 33 0.35 4.57 -4.45
CA ILE A 33 1.82 4.57 -4.41
C ILE A 33 2.37 3.16 -4.64
N GLY A 34 1.75 2.14 -4.06
CA GLY A 34 2.16 0.75 -4.25
C GLY A 34 2.05 0.29 -5.71
N GLN A 35 1.00 0.68 -6.42
CA GLN A 35 0.86 0.37 -7.84
C GLN A 35 1.90 1.10 -8.70
N LYS A 36 2.32 2.31 -8.32
CA LYS A 36 3.46 2.98 -8.97
C LYS A 36 4.76 2.19 -8.75
N LEU A 37 5.03 1.75 -7.53
CA LEU A 37 6.19 0.91 -7.24
C LEU A 37 6.16 -0.42 -8.02
N LYS A 38 5.01 -1.09 -8.08
CA LYS A 38 4.81 -2.30 -8.91
C LYS A 38 5.00 -2.04 -10.39
N TYR A 39 4.46 -0.92 -10.90
CA TYR A 39 4.68 -0.48 -12.29
C TYR A 39 6.18 -0.38 -12.56
N PHE A 40 6.93 0.30 -11.70
CA PHE A 40 8.38 0.40 -11.83
C PHE A 40 9.15 -0.86 -11.39
N ARG A 41 8.47 -1.99 -11.17
CA ARG A 41 9.05 -3.32 -10.89
C ARG A 41 9.86 -3.41 -9.59
N PHE A 42 9.55 -2.57 -8.60
CA PHE A 42 10.09 -2.73 -7.26
C PHE A 42 9.51 -3.97 -6.58
N ARG A 43 10.30 -4.60 -5.71
CA ARG A 43 9.86 -5.75 -4.93
C ARG A 43 8.96 -5.28 -3.79
N THR A 44 7.64 -5.31 -4.00
CA THR A 44 6.66 -4.79 -3.03
C THR A 44 5.55 -5.76 -2.68
N GLU A 45 5.14 -5.75 -1.41
CA GLU A 45 3.89 -6.34 -0.91
C GLU A 45 2.95 -5.20 -0.50
N ILE A 46 1.66 -5.25 -0.87
CA ILE A 46 0.73 -4.11 -0.69
C ILE A 46 -0.53 -4.61 -0.02
N ASN A 47 -0.86 -4.05 1.14
CA ASN A 47 -2.10 -4.29 1.88
C ASN A 47 -2.41 -5.79 1.96
N PRO A 48 -1.60 -6.59 2.69
CA PRO A 48 -1.74 -8.05 2.69
C PRO A 48 -3.05 -8.58 3.31
N CYS A 49 -3.78 -7.72 4.04
CA CYS A 49 -5.14 -7.98 4.52
C CYS A 49 -6.18 -7.07 3.83
N GLY A 50 -5.80 -6.42 2.74
CA GLY A 50 -6.51 -5.34 2.08
C GLY A 50 -6.41 -4.01 2.83
N ILE A 51 -7.26 -3.05 2.45
CA ILE A 51 -7.21 -1.68 2.97
C ILE A 51 -7.52 -1.68 4.48
N VAL A 52 -6.53 -1.29 5.28
CA VAL A 52 -6.59 -1.17 6.75
C VAL A 52 -6.16 0.23 7.15
N TYR A 53 -7.11 1.13 7.35
CA TYR A 53 -6.83 2.57 7.30
C TYR A 53 -6.76 3.27 8.67
N ASN A 54 -6.98 2.58 9.79
CA ASN A 54 -6.80 3.14 11.13
C ASN A 54 -5.58 2.51 11.85
N PRO A 55 -4.94 3.23 12.78
CA PRO A 55 -3.72 2.75 13.46
C PRO A 55 -3.88 1.41 14.18
N LEU A 56 -5.01 1.15 14.85
CA LEU A 56 -5.22 -0.12 15.57
C LEU A 56 -5.30 -1.31 14.61
N SER A 57 -6.05 -1.19 13.51
CA SER A 57 -6.16 -2.26 12.51
C SER A 57 -4.82 -2.54 11.83
N VAL A 58 -4.05 -1.50 11.47
CA VAL A 58 -2.70 -1.67 10.91
C VAL A 58 -1.78 -2.39 11.91
N ALA A 59 -1.78 -1.98 13.18
CA ALA A 59 -1.00 -2.61 14.23
C ALA A 59 -1.39 -4.09 14.43
N ASN A 60 -2.68 -4.41 14.38
CA ASN A 60 -3.15 -5.79 14.47
C ASN A 60 -2.64 -6.64 13.30
N VAL A 61 -2.66 -6.12 12.07
CA VAL A 61 -2.08 -6.82 10.91
C VAL A 61 -0.59 -7.08 11.12
N LEU A 62 0.19 -6.06 11.53
CA LEU A 62 1.63 -6.25 11.80
C LEU A 62 1.90 -7.31 12.87
N LYS A 63 1.11 -7.33 13.95
CA LYS A 63 1.21 -8.36 14.99
C LYS A 63 0.92 -9.75 14.43
N MET A 64 -0.17 -9.91 13.68
CA MET A 64 -0.53 -11.19 13.06
C MET A 64 0.57 -11.68 12.10
N LEU A 65 1.14 -10.80 11.28
CA LEU A 65 2.24 -11.15 10.38
C LEU A 65 3.51 -11.51 11.14
N LYS A 66 3.85 -10.76 12.20
CA LYS A 66 4.99 -11.06 13.08
C LYS A 66 4.84 -12.42 13.76
N GLU A 67 3.64 -12.74 14.24
CA GLU A 67 3.35 -13.99 14.95
C GLU A 67 3.15 -15.18 14.00
N GLY A 68 2.94 -14.93 12.71
CA GLY A 68 2.57 -15.97 11.76
C GLY A 68 1.20 -16.57 12.07
N ARG A 69 0.27 -15.74 12.56
CA ARG A 69 -1.09 -16.17 12.96
C ARG A 69 -1.76 -16.90 11.81
N ARG A 70 -2.37 -18.05 12.12
CA ARG A 70 -3.28 -18.77 11.23
C ARG A 70 -4.72 -18.52 11.62
N PHE A 71 -5.56 -18.30 10.61
CA PHE A 71 -7.00 -18.18 10.76
C PHE A 71 -7.63 -19.57 10.73
N THR A 72 -8.71 -19.72 11.49
CA THR A 72 -9.57 -20.90 11.53
C THR A 72 -11.00 -20.51 11.19
N GLU A 73 -11.90 -21.48 11.09
CA GLU A 73 -13.33 -21.20 10.88
C GLU A 73 -13.95 -20.28 11.95
N LYS A 74 -13.39 -20.27 13.17
CA LYS A 74 -13.85 -19.40 14.26
C LYS A 74 -13.54 -17.92 14.03
N ASP A 75 -12.65 -17.63 13.08
CA ASP A 75 -12.25 -16.28 12.70
C ASP A 75 -13.01 -15.77 11.45
N LEU A 76 -14.06 -16.50 11.03
CA LEU A 76 -14.90 -16.16 9.89
C LEU A 76 -16.36 -15.96 10.30
N TRP A 77 -17.02 -15.05 9.60
CA TRP A 77 -18.44 -14.75 9.75
C TRP A 77 -19.10 -14.81 8.38
N GLU A 78 -20.34 -15.27 8.35
CA GLU A 78 -21.16 -15.21 7.14
C GLU A 78 -21.94 -13.90 7.11
N ASN A 79 -21.94 -13.20 5.98
CA ASN A 79 -22.83 -12.09 5.71
C ASN A 79 -23.25 -12.06 4.24
N GLN A 80 -24.55 -11.96 3.99
CA GLN A 80 -25.11 -11.86 2.63
C GLN A 80 -24.61 -12.99 1.68
N GLY A 81 -24.51 -14.22 2.19
CA GLY A 81 -24.05 -15.39 1.43
C GLY A 81 -22.55 -15.41 1.12
N LYS A 82 -21.74 -14.61 1.83
CA LYS A 82 -20.28 -14.60 1.72
C LYS A 82 -19.64 -14.81 3.09
N TRP A 83 -18.53 -15.52 3.11
CA TRP A 83 -17.65 -15.64 4.27
C TRP A 83 -16.65 -14.49 4.29
N VAL A 84 -16.52 -13.86 5.45
CA VAL A 84 -15.65 -12.70 5.68
C VAL A 84 -14.88 -12.85 6.97
N SER A 85 -13.77 -12.11 7.07
CA SER A 85 -13.03 -11.94 8.31
C SER A 85 -13.03 -10.47 8.70
N PHE A 86 -13.37 -10.15 9.95
CA PHE A 86 -13.31 -8.76 10.45
C PHE A 86 -11.91 -8.14 10.41
N TYR A 87 -10.86 -8.95 10.28
CA TYR A 87 -9.47 -8.48 10.14
C TYR A 87 -9.10 -8.09 8.71
N HIS A 88 -9.91 -8.47 7.72
CA HIS A 88 -9.60 -8.34 6.30
C HIS A 88 -10.59 -7.41 5.57
N HIS A 89 -10.14 -6.81 4.48
CA HIS A 89 -10.99 -6.08 3.55
C HIS A 89 -11.96 -7.02 2.82
N GLY A 90 -13.06 -6.48 2.28
CA GLY A 90 -14.08 -7.27 1.57
C GLY A 90 -13.58 -7.97 0.31
N SER A 91 -12.41 -7.61 -0.21
CA SER A 91 -11.77 -8.31 -1.34
C SER A 91 -11.29 -9.72 -0.99
N PHE A 92 -11.24 -10.09 0.30
CA PHE A 92 -10.91 -11.43 0.78
C PHE A 92 -12.16 -12.29 1.05
N ALA A 93 -13.35 -11.75 0.78
CA ALA A 93 -14.59 -12.48 0.95
C ALA A 93 -14.74 -13.55 -0.14
N ALA A 94 -15.24 -14.73 0.22
CA ALA A 94 -15.54 -15.80 -0.73
C ALA A 94 -16.93 -16.40 -0.48
N LEU A 95 -17.48 -17.12 -1.45
CA LEU A 95 -18.76 -17.81 -1.29
C LEU A 95 -18.60 -19.07 -0.43
N GLY A 96 -17.47 -19.78 -0.56
CA GLY A 96 -17.12 -20.93 0.28
C GLY A 96 -16.33 -20.52 1.51
N LYS A 97 -16.61 -21.16 2.66
CA LYS A 97 -15.87 -20.91 3.91
C LYS A 97 -14.42 -21.37 3.79
N GLU A 98 -14.21 -22.57 3.27
CA GLU A 98 -12.90 -23.19 3.08
C GLU A 98 -12.05 -22.40 2.09
N GLU A 99 -12.67 -21.93 0.99
CA GLU A 99 -12.04 -21.05 0.01
C GLU A 99 -11.58 -19.73 0.64
N CYS A 100 -12.46 -19.06 1.41
CA CYS A 100 -12.12 -17.84 2.14
C CYS A 100 -10.94 -18.08 3.09
N LEU A 101 -10.99 -19.17 3.86
CA LEU A 101 -9.98 -19.52 4.85
C LEU A 101 -8.62 -19.82 4.20
N GLN A 102 -8.63 -20.59 3.09
CA GLN A 102 -7.43 -20.92 2.35
C GLN A 102 -6.83 -19.67 1.70
N GLY A 103 -7.65 -18.81 1.10
CA GLY A 103 -7.22 -17.55 0.50
C GLY A 103 -6.55 -16.65 1.54
N ILE A 104 -7.20 -16.43 2.68
CA ILE A 104 -6.66 -15.62 3.79
C ILE A 104 -5.33 -16.18 4.30
N ASN A 105 -5.28 -17.47 4.63
CA ASN A 105 -4.07 -18.08 5.20
C ASN A 105 -2.89 -18.11 4.23
N THR A 106 -3.16 -18.30 2.93
CA THR A 106 -2.12 -18.28 1.89
C THR A 106 -1.49 -16.89 1.79
N HIS A 107 -2.31 -15.84 1.69
CA HIS A 107 -1.81 -14.46 1.60
C HIS A 107 -1.09 -14.03 2.89
N LEU A 108 -1.63 -14.38 4.06
CA LEU A 108 -0.98 -14.09 5.34
C LEU A 108 0.38 -14.77 5.48
N ALA A 109 0.51 -16.04 5.06
CA ALA A 109 1.77 -16.75 5.11
C ALA A 109 2.82 -16.11 4.19
N GLN A 110 2.43 -15.72 2.97
CA GLN A 110 3.29 -15.00 2.03
C GLN A 110 3.73 -13.64 2.59
N ALA A 111 2.79 -12.87 3.12
CA ALA A 111 3.07 -11.56 3.71
C ALA A 111 3.93 -11.64 4.98
N ALA A 112 3.73 -12.65 5.81
CA ALA A 112 4.56 -12.90 6.99
C ALA A 112 6.00 -13.26 6.60
N ALA A 113 6.19 -14.04 5.54
CA ALA A 113 7.51 -14.30 4.98
C ALA A 113 8.14 -13.03 4.40
N PHE A 114 7.35 -12.22 3.68
CA PHE A 114 7.80 -10.95 3.10
C PHE A 114 8.22 -9.94 4.17
N LEU A 115 7.47 -9.82 5.28
CA LEU A 115 7.77 -8.91 6.38
C LEU A 115 9.16 -9.16 6.98
N LYS A 116 9.60 -10.43 7.07
CA LYS A 116 10.90 -10.80 7.65
C LYS A 116 12.08 -10.22 6.87
N GLN A 117 11.94 -10.08 5.55
CA GLN A 117 12.97 -9.59 4.64
C GLN A 117 12.76 -8.12 4.24
N THR A 118 11.69 -7.48 4.71
CA THR A 118 11.31 -6.11 4.32
C THR A 118 12.34 -5.10 4.78
N ASP A 119 12.84 -4.27 3.87
CA ASP A 119 13.77 -3.17 4.21
C ASP A 119 13.02 -1.89 4.59
N TYR A 120 11.88 -1.64 3.94
CA TYR A 120 11.05 -0.45 4.16
C TYR A 120 9.58 -0.83 4.40
N LEU A 121 9.02 -0.34 5.50
CA LEU A 121 7.59 -0.45 5.82
C LEU A 121 6.93 0.92 5.67
N LEU A 122 6.08 1.10 4.67
CA LEU A 122 5.28 2.32 4.52
C LEU A 122 3.89 2.13 5.13
N ILE A 123 3.55 2.99 6.10
CA ILE A 123 2.28 2.99 6.80
C ILE A 123 1.51 4.27 6.46
N THR A 124 0.37 4.12 5.80
CA THR A 124 -0.52 5.23 5.45
C THR A 124 -1.74 5.25 6.35
N PHE A 125 -1.77 6.15 7.35
CA PHE A 125 -2.96 6.31 8.19
C PHE A 125 -4.05 7.11 7.48
N GLY A 126 -5.26 6.57 7.44
CA GLY A 126 -6.46 7.20 6.87
C GLY A 126 -7.28 7.98 7.90
N THR A 127 -7.55 7.38 9.06
CA THR A 127 -8.37 7.99 10.11
C THR A 127 -8.00 7.48 11.50
N ALA A 128 -8.19 8.32 12.53
CA ALA A 128 -8.12 7.95 13.94
C ALA A 128 -9.40 7.27 14.46
N TRP A 129 -10.47 7.21 13.65
CA TRP A 129 -11.69 6.48 13.99
C TRP A 129 -11.48 4.96 13.86
N VAL A 130 -11.99 4.24 14.84
CA VAL A 130 -11.88 2.79 14.96
C VAL A 130 -13.25 2.20 15.22
N TYR A 131 -13.48 1.00 14.70
CA TYR A 131 -14.67 0.22 14.94
C TYR A 131 -14.28 -1.05 15.72
N ARG A 132 -15.03 -1.33 16.78
CA ARG A 132 -14.92 -2.55 17.58
C ARG A 132 -16.22 -3.31 17.49
N HIS A 133 -16.15 -4.58 17.11
CA HIS A 133 -17.32 -5.46 17.13
C HIS A 133 -17.73 -5.71 18.59
N ARG A 134 -18.96 -5.35 18.95
CA ARG A 134 -19.42 -5.33 20.35
C ARG A 134 -19.41 -6.72 20.99
N ALA A 135 -19.85 -7.74 20.24
CA ALA A 135 -20.00 -9.08 20.81
C ALA A 135 -18.65 -9.78 21.06
N THR A 136 -17.62 -9.46 20.28
CA THR A 136 -16.32 -10.17 20.34
C THR A 136 -15.18 -9.28 20.84
N GLY A 137 -15.38 -7.97 20.92
CA GLY A 137 -14.32 -7.00 21.24
C GLY A 137 -13.27 -6.81 20.13
N ILE A 138 -13.43 -7.47 18.97
CA ILE A 138 -12.46 -7.42 17.88
C ILE A 138 -12.44 -6.01 17.27
N ILE A 139 -11.24 -5.43 17.13
CA ILE A 139 -11.05 -4.24 16.30
C ILE A 139 -11.14 -4.64 14.83
N VAL A 140 -12.11 -4.08 14.10
CA VAL A 140 -12.41 -4.50 12.74
C VAL A 140 -11.74 -3.59 11.71
N SER A 141 -11.17 -4.21 10.68
CA SER A 141 -10.65 -3.54 9.48
C SER A 141 -11.77 -3.11 8.54
N ASN A 142 -12.84 -3.92 8.48
CA ASN A 142 -14.03 -3.67 7.68
C ASN A 142 -15.26 -4.20 8.43
N CYS A 143 -16.34 -3.44 8.44
CA CYS A 143 -17.61 -3.86 9.05
C CYS A 143 -18.42 -4.80 8.13
N HIS A 144 -17.96 -5.05 6.90
CA HIS A 144 -18.53 -5.98 5.92
C HIS A 144 -20.04 -5.83 5.68
N LYS A 145 -20.57 -4.60 5.81
CA LYS A 145 -22.01 -4.29 5.72
C LYS A 145 -22.89 -4.97 6.78
N PHE A 146 -22.32 -5.45 7.89
CA PHE A 146 -23.11 -5.79 9.08
C PHE A 146 -23.82 -4.53 9.64
N PRO A 147 -24.92 -4.71 10.39
CA PRO A 147 -25.60 -3.60 11.06
C PRO A 147 -24.66 -2.71 11.87
N GLY A 148 -24.77 -1.39 11.72
CA GLY A 148 -23.91 -0.45 12.43
C GLY A 148 -24.02 -0.52 13.96
N THR A 149 -25.16 -1.02 14.47
CA THR A 149 -25.40 -1.28 15.90
C THR A 149 -24.46 -2.32 16.50
N ASP A 150 -23.93 -3.23 15.68
CA ASP A 150 -23.04 -4.30 16.10
C ASP A 150 -21.63 -3.78 16.42
N PHE A 151 -21.35 -2.52 16.08
CA PHE A 151 -20.05 -1.91 16.26
C PHE A 151 -20.12 -0.73 17.23
N GLU A 152 -19.14 -0.70 18.11
CA GLU A 152 -18.76 0.49 18.85
C GLU A 152 -17.78 1.29 18.01
N ARG A 153 -18.04 2.58 17.85
CA ARG A 153 -17.17 3.50 17.15
C ARG A 153 -16.55 4.47 18.14
N PHE A 154 -15.22 4.56 18.14
CA PHE A 154 -14.46 5.48 18.99
C PHE A 154 -13.27 6.05 18.24
N ARG A 155 -12.73 7.17 18.71
CA ARG A 155 -11.58 7.85 18.10
C ARG A 155 -10.39 7.72 19.02
N LEU A 156 -9.26 7.32 18.46
CA LEU A 156 -7.98 7.28 19.19
C LEU A 156 -7.47 8.69 19.47
N SER A 157 -6.74 8.84 20.55
CA SER A 157 -5.83 9.95 20.83
C SER A 157 -4.47 9.73 20.18
N ALA A 158 -3.65 10.78 20.12
CA ALA A 158 -2.29 10.65 19.58
C ALA A 158 -1.42 9.78 20.50
N GLU A 159 -1.62 9.92 21.81
CA GLU A 159 -0.92 9.18 22.87
C GLU A 159 -1.19 7.68 22.77
N GLU A 160 -2.44 7.26 22.57
CA GLU A 160 -2.80 5.85 22.39
C GLU A 160 -2.11 5.24 21.17
N ILE A 161 -2.00 6.00 20.06
CA ILE A 161 -1.30 5.55 18.86
C ILE A 161 0.19 5.38 19.15
N VAL A 162 0.82 6.35 19.82
CA VAL A 162 2.24 6.30 20.17
C VAL A 162 2.54 5.11 21.09
N GLN A 163 1.75 4.94 22.15
CA GLN A 163 1.88 3.82 23.10
C GLN A 163 1.71 2.45 22.43
N LEU A 164 0.84 2.36 21.43
CA LEU A 164 0.64 1.16 20.63
C LEU A 164 1.84 0.86 19.73
N TYR A 165 2.38 1.88 19.06
CA TYR A 165 3.38 1.70 18.01
C TYR A 165 4.81 1.58 18.53
N GLN A 166 5.17 2.26 19.63
CA GLN A 166 6.52 2.16 20.20
C GLN A 166 6.99 0.71 20.44
N PRO A 167 6.28 -0.12 21.24
CA PRO A 167 6.70 -1.51 21.46
C PRO A 167 6.53 -2.39 20.21
N LEU A 168 5.54 -2.09 19.35
CA LEU A 168 5.35 -2.81 18.09
C LEU A 168 6.55 -2.67 17.18
N LEU A 169 7.00 -1.43 16.94
CA LEU A 169 8.13 -1.13 16.08
C LEU A 169 9.45 -1.63 16.69
N ALA A 170 9.62 -1.51 18.02
CA ALA A 170 10.76 -2.11 18.71
C ALA A 170 10.84 -3.62 18.45
N GLY A 171 9.72 -4.34 18.62
CA GLY A 171 9.66 -5.77 18.40
C GLY A 171 9.76 -6.22 16.93
N LEU A 172 9.44 -5.36 15.96
CA LEU A 172 9.74 -5.63 14.54
C LEU A 172 11.24 -5.47 14.28
N ARG A 173 11.86 -4.43 14.87
CA ARG A 173 13.29 -4.15 14.69
C ARG A 173 14.20 -5.14 15.41
N GLU A 174 13.77 -5.73 16.52
CA GLU A 174 14.46 -6.86 17.14
C GLU A 174 14.68 -8.02 16.16
N ARG A 175 13.73 -8.25 15.25
CA ARG A 175 13.82 -9.30 14.23
C ARG A 175 14.54 -8.84 12.96
N ASN A 176 14.39 -7.56 12.61
CA ASN A 176 15.06 -6.95 11.47
C ASN A 176 15.61 -5.56 11.84
N PRO A 177 16.88 -5.48 12.31
CA PRO A 177 17.50 -4.21 12.74
C PRO A 177 17.63 -3.14 11.66
N ARG A 178 17.51 -3.52 10.37
CA ARG A 178 17.66 -2.62 9.22
C ARG A 178 16.34 -2.03 8.72
N LEU A 179 15.21 -2.49 9.29
CA LEU A 179 13.87 -2.06 8.90
C LEU A 179 13.69 -0.56 9.16
N LYS A 180 13.37 0.16 8.09
CA LYS A 180 12.99 1.57 8.13
C LYS A 180 11.48 1.67 8.00
N VAL A 181 10.88 2.55 8.79
CA VAL A 181 9.43 2.78 8.75
C VAL A 181 9.18 4.17 8.22
N ILE A 182 8.36 4.28 7.17
CA ILE A 182 7.91 5.55 6.62
C ILE A 182 6.44 5.66 7.00
N PHE A 183 6.07 6.72 7.70
CA PHE A 183 4.70 7.09 7.94
C PHE A 183 4.26 8.12 6.91
N THR A 184 2.99 8.08 6.54
CA THR A 184 2.32 9.15 5.80
C THR A 184 0.88 9.21 6.28
N VAL A 185 0.30 10.41 6.26
CA VAL A 185 -1.15 10.58 6.45
C VAL A 185 -1.81 10.61 5.08
N SER A 186 -2.91 9.87 4.94
CA SER A 186 -3.64 9.78 3.68
C SER A 186 -4.20 11.15 3.29
N PRO A 187 -4.01 11.62 2.05
CA PRO A 187 -4.59 12.87 1.56
C PRO A 187 -6.11 12.79 1.34
N ILE A 188 -6.70 11.59 1.40
CA ILE A 188 -8.13 11.36 1.15
C ILE A 188 -8.97 11.88 2.33
N ARG A 189 -10.04 12.61 2.00
CA ARG A 189 -10.97 13.20 2.98
C ARG A 189 -12.07 12.21 3.36
N HIS A 190 -12.22 11.93 4.65
CA HIS A 190 -13.33 11.15 5.20
C HIS A 190 -14.53 12.06 5.50
N TRP A 191 -15.31 12.38 4.45
CA TRP A 191 -16.38 13.39 4.57
C TRP A 191 -17.63 12.95 5.32
N LYS A 192 -17.82 11.64 5.54
CA LYS A 192 -18.99 11.10 6.26
C LYS A 192 -19.18 11.71 7.65
N ASP A 193 -18.10 12.19 8.27
CA ASP A 193 -18.11 12.81 9.61
C ASP A 193 -18.10 14.34 9.57
N GLY A 194 -18.12 14.93 8.36
CA GLY A 194 -17.96 16.35 8.13
C GLY A 194 -16.49 16.82 8.17
N ALA A 195 -16.29 18.05 7.68
CA ALA A 195 -14.96 18.63 7.52
C ALA A 195 -14.17 18.69 8.84
N HIS A 196 -14.81 19.18 9.90
CA HIS A 196 -14.16 19.37 11.20
C HIS A 196 -13.69 18.05 11.81
N ALA A 197 -14.56 17.02 11.84
CA ALA A 197 -14.18 15.73 12.40
C ALA A 197 -13.08 15.04 11.58
N ASN A 198 -13.07 15.20 10.26
CA ASN A 198 -11.96 14.76 9.41
C ASN A 198 -10.67 15.49 9.79
N GLN A 199 -10.68 16.82 9.93
CA GLN A 199 -9.47 17.57 10.29
C GLN A 199 -8.94 17.18 11.66
N VAL A 200 -9.81 17.01 12.66
CA VAL A 200 -9.39 16.52 13.99
C VAL A 200 -8.79 15.12 13.89
N SER A 201 -9.40 14.22 13.11
CA SER A 201 -8.87 12.88 12.87
C SER A 201 -7.47 12.93 12.23
N LYS A 202 -7.27 13.75 11.18
CA LYS A 202 -5.95 13.93 10.53
C LYS A 202 -4.93 14.56 11.46
N ALA A 203 -5.31 15.56 12.25
CA ALA A 203 -4.43 16.20 13.22
C ALA A 203 -3.92 15.20 14.28
N ILE A 204 -4.78 14.32 14.78
CA ILE A 204 -4.38 13.25 15.71
C ILE A 204 -3.32 12.33 15.07
N LEU A 205 -3.54 11.93 13.81
CA LEU A 205 -2.58 11.07 13.09
C LEU A 205 -1.24 11.79 12.88
N LEU A 206 -1.27 13.06 12.50
CA LEU A 206 -0.07 13.88 12.32
C LEU A 206 0.72 14.01 13.64
N LEU A 207 0.04 14.32 14.75
CA LEU A 207 0.66 14.43 16.08
C LEU A 207 1.28 13.09 16.52
N ALA A 208 0.60 11.98 16.30
CA ALA A 208 1.13 10.65 16.61
C ALA A 208 2.35 10.31 15.76
N THR A 209 2.29 10.60 14.46
CA THR A 209 3.40 10.35 13.53
C THR A 209 4.61 11.22 13.86
N GLU A 210 4.43 12.50 14.16
CA GLU A 210 5.50 13.40 14.62
C GLU A 210 6.18 12.85 15.87
N ALA A 211 5.40 12.43 16.88
CA ALA A 211 5.95 11.84 18.09
C ALA A 211 6.71 10.53 17.82
N LEU A 212 6.19 9.66 16.95
CA LEU A 212 6.88 8.43 16.57
C LEU A 212 8.19 8.72 15.84
N CYS A 213 8.19 9.64 14.87
CA CYS A 213 9.39 10.08 14.16
C CYS A 213 10.44 10.69 15.08
N ARG A 214 10.01 11.39 16.14
CA ARG A 214 10.92 12.01 17.11
C ARG A 214 11.56 11.00 18.06
N TYR A 215 10.79 10.01 18.54
CA TYR A 215 11.23 9.15 19.64
C TYR A 215 11.57 7.72 19.23
N VAL A 216 11.15 7.26 18.05
CA VAL A 216 11.44 5.92 17.54
C VAL A 216 12.50 6.01 16.44
N PRO A 217 13.68 5.38 16.62
CA PRO A 217 14.73 5.40 15.60
C PRO A 217 14.27 4.84 14.24
N GLN A 218 14.93 5.22 13.16
CA GLN A 218 14.64 4.72 11.79
C GLN A 218 13.17 4.85 11.37
N THR A 219 12.47 5.85 11.90
CA THR A 219 11.12 6.20 11.48
C THR A 219 11.12 7.58 10.84
N TYR A 220 10.34 7.73 9.78
CA TYR A 220 10.35 8.91 8.93
C TYR A 220 8.95 9.29 8.53
N TYR A 221 8.77 10.53 8.07
CA TYR A 221 7.49 11.03 7.59
C TYR A 221 7.58 11.44 6.12
N PHE A 222 6.56 11.06 5.33
CA PHE A 222 6.34 11.58 3.99
C PHE A 222 5.05 12.40 3.96
N PRO A 223 5.10 13.69 3.56
CA PRO A 223 3.99 14.63 3.75
C PRO A 223 2.95 14.59 2.61
N ALA A 224 2.38 13.41 2.31
CA ALA A 224 1.41 13.28 1.21
C ALA A 224 0.11 14.09 1.44
N TYR A 225 -0.32 14.20 2.71
CA TYR A 225 -1.51 14.95 3.08
C TYR A 225 -1.31 16.45 2.81
N GLU A 226 -0.19 17.00 3.26
CA GLU A 226 0.19 18.40 3.09
C GLU A 226 0.41 18.72 1.61
N ILE A 227 1.06 17.85 0.83
CA ILE A 227 1.20 18.08 -0.62
C ILE A 227 -0.17 18.28 -1.28
N LEU A 228 -1.16 17.42 -0.95
CA LEU A 228 -2.50 17.59 -1.53
C LEU A 228 -3.18 18.86 -0.99
N MET A 229 -3.15 19.09 0.32
CA MET A 229 -3.89 20.18 0.95
C MET A 229 -3.28 21.57 0.69
N ASP A 230 -1.95 21.66 0.51
CA ASP A 230 -1.22 22.91 0.47
C ASP A 230 -0.55 23.20 -0.88
N GLU A 231 -0.13 22.21 -1.68
CA GLU A 231 0.36 22.47 -3.04
C GLU A 231 -0.77 22.34 -4.08
N LEU A 232 -1.60 21.31 -3.94
CA LEU A 232 -2.59 20.89 -4.92
C LEU A 232 -4.03 21.26 -4.51
N ARG A 233 -4.21 22.51 -4.05
CA ARG A 233 -5.46 22.98 -3.40
C ARG A 233 -6.68 23.08 -4.31
N ASP A 234 -6.48 23.08 -5.62
CA ASP A 234 -7.53 23.28 -6.62
C ASP A 234 -8.33 21.99 -6.88
N TYR A 235 -9.65 22.11 -7.08
CA TYR A 235 -10.54 20.96 -7.35
C TYR A 235 -10.13 20.11 -8.56
N ARG A 236 -9.35 20.65 -9.51
CA ARG A 236 -8.76 19.87 -10.62
C ARG A 236 -7.87 18.70 -10.17
N PHE A 237 -7.39 18.74 -8.93
CA PHE A 237 -6.55 17.72 -8.33
C PHE A 237 -7.36 16.67 -7.54
N TYR A 238 -8.68 16.77 -7.56
CA TYR A 238 -9.59 15.79 -6.98
C TYR A 238 -10.28 15.00 -8.09
N ALA A 239 -10.58 13.74 -7.82
CA ALA A 239 -11.40 12.89 -8.67
C ALA A 239 -12.87 13.36 -8.64
N ASP A 240 -13.73 12.73 -9.44
CA ASP A 240 -15.14 13.11 -9.62
C ASP A 240 -15.95 13.17 -8.31
N ASP A 241 -15.52 12.43 -7.28
CA ASP A 241 -16.16 12.44 -5.96
C ASP A 241 -15.73 13.61 -5.06
N MET A 242 -14.80 14.45 -5.52
CA MET A 242 -14.23 15.61 -4.82
C MET A 242 -13.53 15.27 -3.49
N LEU A 243 -13.23 13.99 -3.24
CA LEU A 243 -12.64 13.50 -1.99
C LEU A 243 -11.33 12.76 -2.21
N HIS A 244 -11.23 11.99 -3.29
CA HIS A 244 -10.02 11.28 -3.67
C HIS A 244 -9.12 12.17 -4.54
N PRO A 245 -7.79 12.01 -4.47
CA PRO A 245 -6.88 12.66 -5.41
C PRO A 245 -7.17 12.18 -6.85
N SER A 246 -7.07 13.08 -7.83
CA SER A 246 -7.11 12.72 -9.25
C SER A 246 -5.84 11.99 -9.68
N SER A 247 -5.84 11.39 -10.88
CA SER A 247 -4.65 10.73 -11.44
C SER A 247 -3.45 11.68 -11.55
N VAL A 248 -3.69 12.96 -11.89
CA VAL A 248 -2.67 14.01 -11.96
C VAL A 248 -2.08 14.29 -10.57
N ALA A 249 -2.92 14.35 -9.53
CA ALA A 249 -2.45 14.55 -8.16
C ALA A 249 -1.64 13.34 -7.66
N ILE A 250 -2.08 12.12 -7.99
CA ILE A 250 -1.34 10.89 -7.66
C ILE A 250 0.03 10.88 -8.34
N GLU A 251 0.10 11.24 -9.62
CA GLU A 251 1.38 11.34 -10.35
C GLU A 251 2.31 12.36 -9.68
N TYR A 252 1.80 13.54 -9.34
CA TYR A 252 2.59 14.57 -8.68
C TYR A 252 3.13 14.13 -7.32
N ILE A 253 2.30 13.49 -6.49
CA ILE A 253 2.74 12.96 -5.19
C ILE A 253 3.73 11.81 -5.39
N TRP A 254 3.56 10.98 -6.42
CA TRP A 254 4.52 9.95 -6.78
C TRP A 254 5.88 10.53 -7.18
N GLU A 255 5.93 11.60 -7.98
CA GLU A 255 7.17 12.29 -8.33
C GLU A 255 7.87 12.81 -7.08
N LYS A 256 7.15 13.47 -6.17
CA LYS A 256 7.69 13.89 -4.86
C LYS A 256 8.20 12.70 -4.05
N PHE A 257 7.47 11.58 -4.03
CA PHE A 257 7.90 10.37 -3.33
C PHE A 257 9.19 9.80 -3.95
N ARG A 258 9.26 9.69 -5.27
CA ARG A 258 10.45 9.24 -6.02
C ARG A 258 11.65 10.12 -5.70
N ASP A 259 11.49 11.44 -5.76
CA ASP A 259 12.59 12.40 -5.56
C ASP A 259 13.07 12.42 -4.11
N THR A 260 12.18 12.11 -3.17
CA THR A 260 12.50 11.99 -1.74
C THR A 260 13.21 10.66 -1.44
N TRP A 261 12.67 9.55 -1.93
CA TRP A 261 13.00 8.23 -1.40
C TRP A 261 13.77 7.35 -2.36
N ILE A 262 13.71 7.56 -3.67
CA ILE A 262 14.34 6.66 -4.65
C ILE A 262 15.70 7.21 -5.06
N ALA A 263 16.71 6.34 -5.07
CA ALA A 263 18.07 6.71 -5.40
C ALA A 263 18.18 7.22 -6.86
N PRO A 264 18.72 8.43 -7.10
CA PRO A 264 18.86 8.98 -8.45
C PRO A 264 19.64 8.09 -9.42
N ARG A 265 20.56 7.26 -8.89
CA ARG A 265 21.36 6.29 -9.66
C ARG A 265 20.52 5.30 -10.49
N ILE A 266 19.27 5.03 -10.09
CA ILE A 266 18.39 4.09 -10.81
C ILE A 266 17.35 4.77 -11.71
N TYR A 267 17.37 6.10 -11.86
CA TYR A 267 16.38 6.80 -12.69
C TYR A 267 16.45 6.41 -14.16
N ASP A 268 17.65 6.14 -14.68
CA ASP A 268 17.85 5.68 -16.07
C ASP A 268 17.19 4.32 -16.31
N LEU A 269 17.33 3.40 -15.34
CA LEU A 269 16.70 2.09 -15.34
C LEU A 269 15.17 2.22 -15.25
N MET A 270 14.67 3.08 -14.37
CA MET A 270 13.23 3.38 -14.26
C MET A 270 12.66 3.95 -15.57
N ARG A 271 13.39 4.82 -16.28
CA ARG A 271 12.96 5.34 -17.59
C ARG A 271 12.87 4.24 -18.64
N ARG A 272 13.75 3.25 -18.61
CA ARG A 272 13.67 2.08 -19.51
C ARG A 272 12.47 1.19 -19.18
N ILE A 273 12.21 0.97 -17.89
CA ILE A 273 11.03 0.22 -17.43
C ILE A 273 9.72 0.94 -17.81
N ASP A 274 9.66 2.26 -17.68
CA ASP A 274 8.51 3.07 -18.14
C ASP A 274 8.26 2.89 -19.64
N LYS A 275 9.31 2.98 -20.46
CA LYS A 275 9.21 2.70 -21.91
C LYS A 275 8.70 1.28 -22.17
N LEU A 276 9.29 0.28 -21.51
CA LEU A 276 8.89 -1.12 -21.64
C LEU A 276 7.41 -1.32 -21.28
N ASN A 277 6.97 -0.80 -20.13
CA ASN A 277 5.59 -0.96 -19.67
C ASN A 277 4.59 -0.25 -20.59
N LYS A 278 4.94 0.95 -21.10
CA LYS A 278 4.12 1.64 -22.12
C LYS A 278 4.00 0.80 -23.40
N SER A 279 5.08 0.15 -23.82
CA SER A 279 5.06 -0.78 -24.94
C SER A 279 4.24 -2.04 -24.65
N LEU A 280 4.33 -2.61 -23.45
CA LEU A 280 3.54 -3.77 -23.03
C LEU A 280 2.03 -3.46 -22.95
N ALA A 281 1.67 -2.23 -22.59
CA ALA A 281 0.28 -1.78 -22.57
C ALA A 281 -0.32 -1.56 -23.96
N HIS A 282 0.51 -1.51 -25.01
CA HIS A 282 0.04 -1.32 -26.38
C HIS A 282 -0.75 -2.54 -26.86
N ARG A 283 -2.02 -2.34 -27.21
CA ARG A 283 -2.88 -3.39 -27.78
C ARG A 283 -2.79 -3.33 -29.31
N PRO A 284 -2.25 -4.35 -30.00
CA PRO A 284 -2.19 -4.34 -31.46
C PRO A 284 -3.59 -4.46 -32.07
N PHE A 285 -3.76 -3.95 -33.28
CA PHE A 285 -4.98 -4.15 -34.06
C PHE A 285 -5.06 -5.57 -34.65
N LEU A 286 -3.91 -6.17 -35.00
CA LEU A 286 -3.80 -7.55 -35.52
C LEU A 286 -2.74 -8.33 -34.75
N ALA A 287 -3.19 -9.22 -33.86
CA ALA A 287 -2.34 -9.99 -32.94
C ALA A 287 -1.49 -11.09 -33.60
N GLU A 288 -1.69 -11.36 -34.89
CA GLU A 288 -0.97 -12.40 -35.65
C GLU A 288 -0.05 -11.81 -36.74
N SER A 289 0.06 -10.48 -36.82
CA SER A 289 0.96 -9.84 -37.78
C SER A 289 2.43 -10.14 -37.46
N ALA A 290 3.27 -10.33 -38.49
CA ALA A 290 4.71 -10.53 -38.33
C ALA A 290 5.38 -9.36 -37.58
N GLU A 291 4.86 -8.14 -37.76
CA GLU A 291 5.30 -6.95 -37.04
C GLU A 291 5.05 -7.06 -35.53
N TYR A 292 3.88 -7.55 -35.12
CA TYR A 292 3.58 -7.73 -33.71
C TYR A 292 4.37 -8.88 -33.07
N LEU A 293 4.65 -9.96 -33.81
CA LEU A 293 5.54 -11.03 -33.34
C LEU A 293 6.97 -10.54 -33.12
N ASN A 294 7.51 -9.74 -34.07
CA ASN A 294 8.82 -9.11 -33.91
C ASN A 294 8.85 -8.11 -32.76
N PHE A 295 7.77 -7.36 -32.55
CA PHE A 295 7.60 -6.47 -31.41
C PHE A 295 7.66 -7.23 -30.07
N LYS A 296 6.90 -8.34 -29.93
CA LYS A 296 6.96 -9.20 -28.74
C LYS A 296 8.38 -9.75 -28.49
N LYS A 297 9.08 -10.17 -29.53
CA LYS A 297 10.46 -10.65 -29.41
C LYS A 297 11.38 -9.57 -28.83
N ARG A 298 11.31 -8.34 -29.35
CA ARG A 298 12.09 -7.20 -28.83
C ARG A 298 11.77 -6.89 -27.37
N LEU A 299 10.50 -6.98 -26.97
CA LEU A 299 10.10 -6.78 -25.57
C LEU A 299 10.68 -7.85 -24.65
N SER A 300 10.63 -9.12 -25.08
CA SER A 300 11.24 -10.23 -24.34
C SER A 300 12.75 -10.04 -24.18
N GLU A 301 13.45 -9.63 -25.26
CA GLU A 301 14.88 -9.32 -25.22
C GLU A 301 15.21 -8.18 -24.24
N GLU A 302 14.41 -7.10 -24.20
CA GLU A 302 14.60 -6.02 -23.22
C GLU A 302 14.33 -6.48 -21.79
N ILE A 303 13.32 -7.32 -21.55
CA ILE A 303 13.06 -7.91 -20.23
C ILE A 303 14.27 -8.74 -19.77
N GLN A 304 14.83 -9.56 -20.66
CA GLN A 304 16.02 -10.35 -20.33
C GLN A 304 17.26 -9.48 -20.09
N ALA A 305 17.42 -8.41 -20.87
CA ALA A 305 18.51 -7.45 -20.68
C ALA A 305 18.40 -6.75 -19.31
N LEU A 306 17.20 -6.27 -18.94
CA LEU A 306 16.94 -5.66 -17.64
C LEU A 306 17.21 -6.63 -16.49
N LYS A 307 16.72 -7.89 -16.59
CA LYS A 307 16.97 -8.93 -15.58
C LYS A 307 18.46 -9.26 -15.43
N LYS A 308 19.22 -9.22 -16.53
CA LYS A 308 20.67 -9.47 -16.51
C LYS A 308 21.43 -8.32 -15.86
N GLU A 309 21.00 -7.08 -16.10
CA GLU A 309 21.60 -5.87 -15.52
C GLU A 309 21.28 -5.72 -14.03
N ASN A 310 20.06 -6.04 -13.62
CA ASN A 310 19.67 -6.07 -12.22
C ASN A 310 18.65 -7.20 -11.96
N GLN A 311 19.10 -8.23 -11.26
CA GLN A 311 18.30 -9.42 -10.94
C GLN A 311 17.15 -9.14 -9.96
N ASN A 312 17.20 -8.00 -9.25
CA ASN A 312 16.20 -7.61 -8.27
C ASN A 312 15.03 -6.80 -8.88
N ILE A 313 15.06 -6.53 -10.19
CA ILE A 313 13.88 -6.02 -10.92
C ILE A 313 12.80 -7.10 -10.93
N TRP A 314 11.67 -6.83 -10.29
CA TRP A 314 10.63 -7.82 -10.06
C TRP A 314 9.56 -7.79 -11.16
N PHE A 315 9.58 -8.78 -12.06
CA PHE A 315 8.59 -8.96 -13.11
C PHE A 315 7.37 -9.81 -12.70
N GLY A 316 7.34 -10.33 -11.46
CA GLY A 316 6.26 -11.21 -10.99
C GLY A 316 6.21 -12.59 -11.68
N SER A 317 5.24 -13.42 -11.29
CA SER A 317 4.98 -14.74 -11.89
C SER A 317 4.12 -14.68 -13.16
N ASP A 318 3.34 -13.62 -13.35
CA ASP A 318 2.26 -13.56 -14.35
C ASP A 318 2.71 -13.23 -15.78
N GLU A 319 3.97 -12.86 -15.99
CA GLU A 319 4.43 -12.46 -17.33
C GLU A 319 5.01 -13.62 -18.15
N LEU A 320 5.50 -14.68 -17.51
CA LEU A 320 5.99 -15.88 -18.21
C LEU A 320 4.86 -16.72 -18.84
N SER A 321 3.62 -16.55 -18.39
CA SER A 321 2.45 -17.22 -18.98
C SER A 321 1.95 -16.50 -20.23
N SER A 322 2.00 -15.16 -20.26
CA SER A 322 1.58 -14.35 -21.42
C SER A 322 2.53 -14.44 -22.63
N SER A 323 3.78 -14.89 -22.41
CA SER A 323 4.73 -15.21 -23.47
C SER A 323 4.62 -16.66 -23.99
N ASN A 324 3.96 -17.56 -23.26
CA ASN A 324 3.90 -18.99 -23.59
C ASN A 324 2.49 -19.50 -23.97
N SER A 325 1.43 -18.69 -23.84
CA SER A 325 0.06 -19.12 -24.15
C SER A 325 -0.40 -18.87 -25.60
N SER A 326 0.45 -19.14 -26.58
CA SER A 326 0.02 -19.19 -28.00
C SER A 326 0.82 -20.18 -28.86
N VAL A 327 1.28 -21.29 -28.28
CA VAL A 327 1.82 -22.44 -29.05
C VAL A 327 1.37 -23.75 -28.39
N SER A 328 0.11 -24.11 -28.60
CA SER A 328 -0.51 -25.46 -28.50
C SER A 328 -2.02 -25.22 -28.54
N SER A 329 -2.85 -25.78 -29.41
CA SER A 329 -2.73 -26.92 -30.34
C SER A 329 -3.82 -26.80 -31.41
N VAL A 330 -3.52 -27.37 -32.59
CA VAL A 330 -4.50 -27.89 -33.56
C VAL A 330 -5.39 -28.94 -32.91
#